data_AF-A0A1V6A8B8-F1
#
_entry.id   AF-A0A1V6A8B8-F1
#
_cell.length_a   1.000
_cell.length_b   1.000
_cell.length_c   1.000
_cell.angle_alpha   90.00
_cell.angle_beta   90.00
_cell.angle_gamma   90.00
#
_symmetry.space_group_name_H-M   'P 1'
#
loop_
_entity.id
_entity.type
_entity.pdbx_description
1 polymer ?
#
loop_
_entity_poly.entity_id
_entity_poly.type
_entity_poly.pdbx_seq_one_letter_code
_entity_poly.pdbx_strand_id
1 'polypeptide(L)'
;MKKNRPIYTFEECKEEASKFNNKTSFKVQSGSIYSYAYMHGWLNDICSHMPEKKKINGYWTKEECLIEANKHQTRAEFSEKSPSGYSIAKRNGWLEECCKHMPVVGSKVKRAIYVFEFLDNHAYVGLTYNLEVRKNQHITSTNSAVYKHFQQTASSYKFKQLTEYLEIEEAVKLEAYYIEKYGKEGWNLLNSKSAGATGGSILIWNFDKCLEEALEYETRKEFKENSASAYGSARKNKWLDEICSHMKSNINPKNYWTKKRCHEEALKYKSRTEFNRKSGSAYSAAIKLGILDTICLHMDKKPWGIWTKEKCHKEALKYKTKKDFKTGCSSAYYSATKNGFLDEICRHMIPFRKPKGFWTFEQCKKEAVKFETRSEFQKENISAYREALNNGWLDKICSHMMPEKRPKNYWTKKRCHEEALKYDTRSQFQKHSNTAYCKATREKWLDEICSHMRPKNYWTKEKCAEISIQFKLKSEFRKKHPNVYAQAHQNGFLDEICSHMKPEKRPANYWTKENIIKEMTKYKTRSDFNKNSGGAALVARGYDWYDELWELAHKVD
;
A
#
# COMPACT_ATOMS: atom_id res chain seq x y z
N MET A 1 -33.83 12.57 -0.69
CA MET A 1 -33.41 12.75 -2.09
C MET A 1 -32.22 11.83 -2.37
N LYS A 2 -32.39 10.78 -3.16
CA LYS A 2 -31.25 9.97 -3.62
C LYS A 2 -30.48 10.84 -4.61
N LYS A 3 -29.24 11.23 -4.29
CA LYS A 3 -28.37 11.95 -5.23
C LYS A 3 -28.24 11.09 -6.49
N ASN A 4 -28.73 11.59 -7.63
CA ASN A 4 -28.51 10.95 -8.93
C ASN A 4 -27.00 10.75 -9.08
N ARG A 5 -26.57 9.50 -9.28
CA ARG A 5 -25.16 9.23 -9.60
C ARG A 5 -24.92 9.71 -11.03
N PRO A 6 -23.85 10.46 -11.30
CA PRO A 6 -23.50 10.84 -12.67
C PRO A 6 -23.29 9.58 -13.51
N ILE A 7 -23.91 9.57 -14.69
CA ILE A 7 -23.79 8.53 -15.71
C ILE A 7 -22.69 9.02 -16.65
N TYR A 8 -21.64 8.22 -16.84
CA TYR A 8 -20.53 8.54 -17.73
C TYR A 8 -20.58 7.65 -18.96
N THR A 9 -20.21 8.19 -20.12
CA THR A 9 -20.03 7.44 -21.35
C THR A 9 -18.65 6.80 -21.42
N PHE A 10 -18.47 5.82 -22.31
CA PHE A 10 -17.16 5.19 -22.54
C PHE A 10 -16.10 6.22 -22.96
N GLU A 11 -16.47 7.17 -23.83
CA GLU A 11 -15.52 8.16 -24.35
C GLU A 11 -15.12 9.20 -23.30
N GLU A 12 -16.04 9.63 -22.43
CA GLU A 12 -15.70 10.48 -21.29
C GLU A 12 -14.73 9.77 -20.33
N CYS A 13 -14.93 8.48 -20.09
CA CYS A 13 -14.01 7.68 -19.28
C CYS A 13 -12.63 7.54 -19.94
N LYS A 14 -12.58 7.42 -21.27
CA LYS A 14 -11.36 7.27 -22.05
C LYS A 14 -10.57 8.57 -22.15
N GLU A 15 -11.24 9.68 -22.42
CA GLU A 15 -10.63 11.01 -22.44
C GLU A 15 -10.01 11.33 -21.08
N GLU A 16 -10.76 11.07 -20.00
CA GLU A 16 -10.25 11.29 -18.65
C GLU A 16 -9.06 10.38 -18.32
N ALA A 17 -9.14 9.09 -18.68
CA ALA A 17 -8.03 8.15 -18.49
C ALA A 17 -6.77 8.54 -19.31
N SER A 18 -6.94 9.17 -20.48
CA SER A 18 -5.81 9.60 -21.32
C SER A 18 -4.91 10.66 -20.67
N LYS A 19 -5.43 11.41 -19.69
CA LYS A 19 -4.68 12.42 -18.92
C LYS A 19 -3.66 11.81 -17.96
N PHE A 20 -3.72 10.50 -17.72
CA PHE A 20 -2.87 9.82 -16.75
C PHE A 20 -1.92 8.82 -17.40
N ASN A 21 -0.69 8.77 -16.90
CA ASN A 21 0.35 7.83 -17.36
C ASN A 21 0.34 6.50 -16.60
N ASN A 22 -0.43 6.38 -15.51
CA ASN A 22 -0.52 5.15 -14.72
C ASN A 22 -1.90 4.98 -14.04
N LYS A 23 -2.33 3.72 -13.88
CA LYS A 23 -3.65 3.34 -13.33
C LYS A 23 -3.85 3.81 -11.89
N THR A 24 -2.78 3.95 -11.11
CA THR A 24 -2.84 4.38 -9.70
C THR A 24 -3.20 5.86 -9.58
N SER A 25 -2.54 6.73 -10.36
CA SER A 25 -2.83 8.16 -10.43
C SER A 25 -4.24 8.41 -10.94
N PHE A 26 -4.68 7.68 -11.98
CA PHE A 26 -6.05 7.74 -12.48
C PHE A 26 -7.08 7.39 -11.41
N LYS A 27 -6.84 6.33 -10.63
CA LYS A 27 -7.73 5.91 -9.54
C LYS A 27 -7.87 6.95 -8.42
N VAL A 28 -6.78 7.60 -8.05
CA VAL A 28 -6.74 8.55 -6.91
C VAL A 28 -7.38 9.88 -7.31
N GLN A 29 -7.09 10.38 -8.51
CA GLN A 29 -7.51 11.72 -8.93
C GLN A 29 -8.90 11.72 -9.57
N SER A 30 -9.25 10.68 -10.35
CA SER A 30 -10.54 10.58 -11.04
C SER A 30 -11.31 9.32 -10.59
N GLY A 31 -11.42 9.15 -9.27
CA GLY A 31 -11.94 7.93 -8.64
C GLY A 31 -13.40 7.58 -8.95
N SER A 32 -14.26 8.58 -9.21
CA SER A 32 -15.64 8.36 -9.64
C SER A 32 -15.72 7.72 -11.02
N ILE A 33 -14.98 8.27 -11.99
CA ILE A 33 -14.89 7.79 -13.37
C ILE A 33 -14.17 6.43 -13.42
N TYR A 34 -13.08 6.27 -12.65
CA TYR A 34 -12.38 4.99 -12.49
C TYR A 34 -13.34 3.89 -12.00
N SER A 35 -14.13 4.17 -10.96
CA SER A 35 -15.07 3.20 -10.39
C SER A 35 -16.21 2.89 -11.36
N TYR A 36 -16.67 3.87 -12.11
CA TYR A 36 -17.69 3.69 -13.14
C TYR A 36 -17.18 2.78 -14.27
N ALA A 37 -16.02 3.11 -14.85
CA ALA A 37 -15.37 2.28 -15.87
C ALA A 37 -15.07 0.85 -15.38
N TYR A 38 -14.73 0.67 -14.09
CA TYR A 38 -14.55 -0.64 -13.49
C TYR A 38 -15.87 -1.44 -13.43
N MET A 39 -16.97 -0.82 -12.96
CA MET A 39 -18.27 -1.48 -12.89
C MET A 39 -18.82 -1.89 -14.26
N HIS A 40 -18.48 -1.13 -15.30
CA HIS A 40 -18.89 -1.39 -16.69
C HIS A 40 -17.88 -2.22 -17.50
N GLY A 41 -16.76 -2.64 -16.89
CA GLY A 41 -15.75 -3.48 -17.54
C GLY A 41 -14.83 -2.76 -18.54
N TRP A 42 -14.92 -1.43 -18.65
CA TRP A 42 -14.17 -0.60 -19.61
C TRP A 42 -12.74 -0.29 -19.18
N LEU A 43 -12.39 -0.57 -17.92
CA LEU A 43 -11.13 -0.14 -17.31
C LEU A 43 -9.89 -0.61 -18.08
N ASN A 44 -9.92 -1.81 -18.66
CA ASN A 44 -8.78 -2.32 -19.43
C ASN A 44 -8.61 -1.60 -20.77
N ASP A 45 -9.71 -1.24 -21.42
CA ASP A 45 -9.70 -0.55 -22.72
C ASP A 45 -9.29 0.91 -22.57
N ILE A 46 -9.84 1.62 -21.57
CA ILE A 46 -9.52 3.04 -21.35
C ILE A 46 -8.12 3.25 -20.75
N CYS A 47 -7.52 2.21 -20.15
CA CYS A 47 -6.19 2.28 -19.57
C CYS A 47 -5.14 1.46 -20.35
N SER A 48 -5.41 1.10 -21.61
CA SER A 48 -4.50 0.26 -22.41
C SER A 48 -3.17 0.95 -22.72
N HIS A 49 -3.13 2.28 -22.73
CA HIS A 49 -1.92 3.09 -22.90
C HIS A 49 -1.06 3.17 -21.63
N MET A 50 -1.58 2.72 -20.49
CA MET A 50 -0.86 2.77 -19.20
C MET A 50 -0.08 1.47 -18.96
N PRO A 51 1.24 1.52 -18.77
CA PRO A 51 2.05 0.32 -18.57
C PRO A 51 1.68 -0.44 -17.28
N GLU A 52 1.45 -1.75 -17.39
CA GLU A 52 1.16 -2.61 -16.26
C GLU A 52 2.44 -3.00 -15.51
N LYS A 53 2.59 -2.53 -14.26
CA LYS A 53 3.78 -2.84 -13.41
C LYS A 53 3.71 -4.18 -12.68
N LYS A 54 2.71 -5.04 -12.92
CA LYS A 54 2.51 -6.24 -12.11
C LYS A 54 3.30 -7.42 -12.68
N LYS A 55 4.35 -7.85 -11.98
CA LYS A 55 5.10 -9.08 -12.29
C LYS A 55 4.14 -10.29 -12.22
N ILE A 56 4.27 -11.22 -13.17
CA ILE A 56 3.39 -12.40 -13.32
C ILE A 56 3.54 -13.34 -12.11
N ASN A 57 2.50 -14.10 -11.76
CA ASN A 57 2.57 -15.11 -10.70
C ASN A 57 3.65 -16.15 -11.03
N GLY A 58 4.56 -16.43 -10.08
CA GLY A 58 5.68 -17.34 -10.27
C GLY A 58 6.96 -16.69 -10.83
N TYR A 59 6.98 -15.36 -11.04
CA TYR A 59 8.17 -14.63 -11.50
C TYR A 59 9.39 -14.85 -10.60
N TRP A 60 9.20 -14.96 -9.29
CA TRP A 60 10.30 -15.04 -8.32
C TRP A 60 10.79 -16.47 -8.14
N THR A 61 11.74 -16.87 -8.97
CA THR A 61 12.58 -18.05 -8.76
C THR A 61 13.76 -17.72 -7.85
N LYS A 62 14.52 -18.74 -7.43
CA LYS A 62 15.72 -18.54 -6.60
C LYS A 62 16.76 -17.68 -7.34
N GLU A 63 16.93 -17.92 -8.64
CA GLU A 63 17.84 -17.19 -9.53
C GLU A 63 17.41 -15.73 -9.70
N GLU A 64 16.13 -15.47 -9.92
CA GLU A 64 15.59 -14.10 -10.01
C GLU A 64 15.71 -13.34 -8.68
N CYS A 65 15.51 -14.03 -7.55
CA CYS A 65 15.76 -13.45 -6.23
C CYS A 65 17.25 -13.11 -6.04
N LEU A 66 18.17 -13.93 -6.56
CA LEU A 66 19.62 -13.70 -6.46
C LEU A 66 20.08 -12.55 -7.38
N ILE A 67 19.59 -12.51 -8.62
CA ILE A 67 19.82 -11.40 -9.56
C ILE A 67 19.30 -10.09 -8.97
N GLU A 68 18.10 -10.09 -8.38
CA GLU A 68 17.54 -8.89 -7.77
C GLU A 68 18.30 -8.49 -6.50
N ALA A 69 18.70 -9.44 -5.65
CA ALA A 69 19.49 -9.16 -4.45
C ALA A 69 20.86 -8.57 -4.80
N ASN A 70 21.51 -9.01 -5.88
CA ASN A 70 22.79 -8.45 -6.36
C ASN A 70 22.72 -6.97 -6.77
N LYS A 71 21.51 -6.41 -6.98
CA LYS A 71 21.34 -4.97 -7.26
C LYS A 71 21.46 -4.10 -6.02
N HIS A 72 21.38 -4.68 -4.83
CA HIS A 72 21.34 -3.96 -3.56
C HIS A 72 22.62 -4.23 -2.77
N GLN A 73 23.13 -3.21 -2.09
CA GLN A 73 24.36 -3.33 -1.32
C GLN A 73 24.10 -3.90 0.08
N THR A 74 22.89 -3.72 0.63
CA THR A 74 22.55 -4.17 1.99
C THR A 74 21.22 -4.93 2.04
N ARG A 75 21.07 -5.81 3.05
CA ARG A 75 19.83 -6.57 3.26
C ARG A 75 18.61 -5.67 3.49
N ALA A 76 18.81 -4.53 4.16
CA ALA A 76 17.77 -3.54 4.41
C ALA A 76 17.29 -2.89 3.10
N GLU A 77 18.24 -2.48 2.26
CA GLU A 77 17.94 -1.92 0.94
C GLU A 77 17.19 -2.92 0.06
N PHE A 78 17.59 -4.19 0.08
CA PHE A 78 16.87 -5.26 -0.63
C PHE A 78 15.42 -5.41 -0.14
N SER A 79 15.20 -5.34 1.18
CA SER A 79 13.85 -5.41 1.76
C SER A 79 12.98 -4.21 1.39
N GLU A 80 13.53 -3.00 1.36
CA GLU A 80 12.78 -1.77 1.11
C GLU A 80 12.50 -1.54 -0.38
N LYS A 81 13.52 -1.70 -1.22
CA LYS A 81 13.43 -1.43 -2.66
C LYS A 81 12.85 -2.60 -3.44
N SER A 82 12.96 -3.83 -2.92
CA SER A 82 12.48 -5.06 -3.57
C SER A 82 11.71 -5.98 -2.60
N PRO A 83 10.63 -5.49 -1.96
CA PRO A 83 9.95 -6.22 -0.89
C PRO A 83 9.38 -7.57 -1.33
N SER A 84 8.94 -7.68 -2.59
CA SER A 84 8.40 -8.95 -3.12
C SER A 84 9.49 -10.01 -3.28
N GLY A 85 10.66 -9.65 -3.82
CA GLY A 85 11.79 -10.56 -3.96
C GLY A 85 12.36 -10.97 -2.60
N TYR A 86 12.52 -10.01 -1.69
CA TYR A 86 12.96 -10.26 -0.32
C TYR A 86 12.01 -11.19 0.45
N SER A 87 10.70 -10.94 0.40
CA SER A 87 9.70 -11.75 1.11
C SER A 87 9.65 -13.19 0.61
N ILE A 88 9.82 -13.40 -0.70
CA ILE A 88 9.83 -14.74 -1.30
C ILE A 88 11.12 -15.48 -0.95
N ALA A 89 12.28 -14.81 -1.04
CA ALA A 89 13.56 -15.37 -0.61
C ALA A 89 13.52 -15.77 0.87
N LYS A 90 12.92 -14.94 1.74
CA LYS A 90 12.73 -15.25 3.17
C LYS A 90 11.81 -16.45 3.39
N ARG A 91 10.65 -16.48 2.74
CA ARG A 91 9.64 -17.55 2.91
C ARG A 91 10.16 -18.91 2.45
N ASN A 92 11.00 -18.94 1.42
CA ASN A 92 11.55 -20.16 0.86
C ASN A 92 12.96 -20.50 1.41
N GLY A 93 13.48 -19.74 2.38
CA GLY A 93 14.79 -20.01 3.00
C GLY A 93 16.02 -19.67 2.13
N TRP A 94 15.86 -18.92 1.04
CA TRP A 94 16.95 -18.54 0.13
C TRP A 94 17.69 -17.27 0.57
N LEU A 95 17.23 -16.61 1.62
CA LEU A 95 17.70 -15.28 2.00
C LEU A 95 19.20 -15.22 2.32
N GLU A 96 19.74 -16.24 3.00
CA GLU A 96 21.17 -16.29 3.33
C GLU A 96 22.05 -16.40 2.09
N GLU A 97 21.62 -17.16 1.09
CA GLU A 97 22.35 -17.33 -0.16
C GLU A 97 22.24 -16.08 -1.05
N CYS A 98 21.03 -15.50 -1.17
CA CYS A 98 20.81 -14.28 -1.92
C CYS A 98 21.54 -13.07 -1.31
N CYS A 99 21.84 -13.07 -0.01
CA CYS A 99 22.44 -11.93 0.69
C CYS A 99 23.87 -12.21 1.17
N LYS A 100 24.55 -13.21 0.62
CA LYS A 100 25.91 -13.60 1.03
C LYS A 100 26.95 -12.52 0.74
N HIS A 101 26.77 -11.74 -0.33
CA HIS A 101 27.66 -10.64 -0.74
C HIS A 101 27.40 -9.33 0.00
N MET A 102 26.32 -9.24 0.78
CA MET A 102 25.95 -7.99 1.46
C MET A 102 26.64 -7.91 2.83
N PRO A 103 27.35 -6.81 3.14
CA PRO A 103 27.90 -6.61 4.47
C PRO A 103 26.79 -6.63 5.54
N VAL A 104 27.08 -7.25 6.67
CA VAL A 104 26.20 -7.25 7.83
C VAL A 104 26.21 -5.85 8.43
N VAL A 105 25.16 -5.07 8.13
CA VAL A 105 24.91 -3.80 8.82
C VAL A 105 24.43 -4.12 10.22
N GLY A 106 25.13 -3.59 11.23
CA GLY A 106 24.88 -3.89 12.64
C GLY A 106 23.42 -3.74 13.04
N SER A 107 22.93 -4.68 13.85
CA SER A 107 21.62 -4.56 14.48
C SER A 107 21.64 -3.44 15.53
N LYS A 108 20.48 -2.98 16.01
CA LYS A 108 20.42 -2.06 17.16
C LYS A 108 21.12 -2.60 18.42
N VAL A 109 21.52 -3.88 18.45
CA VAL A 109 22.19 -4.56 19.55
C VAL A 109 23.71 -4.64 19.37
N LYS A 110 24.24 -4.52 18.14
CA LYS A 110 25.69 -4.58 17.88
C LYS A 110 26.28 -3.22 17.48
N ARG A 111 27.53 -2.94 17.86
CA ARG A 111 28.23 -1.66 17.63
C ARG A 111 29.69 -1.91 17.23
N ALA A 112 30.18 -1.13 16.27
CA ALA A 112 31.60 -1.08 15.90
C ALA A 112 32.20 0.25 16.36
N ILE A 113 33.47 0.23 16.75
CA ILE A 113 34.24 1.42 17.12
C ILE A 113 34.93 1.97 15.88
N TYR A 114 34.92 3.29 15.73
CA TYR A 114 35.57 4.00 14.63
C TYR A 114 36.34 5.21 15.14
N VAL A 115 37.22 5.73 14.30
CA VAL A 115 37.98 6.95 14.55
C VAL A 115 38.06 7.83 13.30
N PHE A 116 37.96 9.14 13.52
CA PHE A 116 38.43 10.16 12.58
C PHE A 116 39.81 10.63 13.06
N GLU A 117 40.83 10.46 12.22
CA GLU A 117 42.16 11.02 12.43
C GLU A 117 42.36 12.21 11.50
N PHE A 118 42.71 13.37 12.04
CA PHE A 118 43.00 14.58 11.27
C PHE A 118 44.52 14.79 11.15
N LEU A 119 44.96 15.41 10.06
CA LEU A 119 46.39 15.69 9.86
C LEU A 119 46.99 16.68 10.88
N ASP A 120 46.15 17.52 11.50
CA ASP A 120 46.52 18.47 12.54
C ASP A 120 46.60 17.83 13.95
N ASN A 121 46.81 16.51 14.00
CA ASN A 121 46.95 15.72 15.23
C ASN A 121 45.71 15.76 16.15
N HIS A 122 44.51 15.92 15.56
CA HIS A 122 43.24 15.76 16.27
C HIS A 122 42.59 14.42 15.95
N ALA A 123 41.89 13.84 16.93
CA ALA A 123 41.14 12.60 16.73
C ALA A 123 39.75 12.65 17.34
N TYR A 124 38.80 11.96 16.72
CA TYR A 124 37.47 11.70 17.27
C TYR A 124 37.17 10.21 17.23
N VAL A 125 36.95 9.61 18.40
CA VAL A 125 36.61 8.18 18.54
C VAL A 125 35.12 8.05 18.84
N GLY A 126 34.43 7.11 18.22
CA GLY A 126 33.03 6.86 18.54
C GLY A 126 32.57 5.44 18.24
N LEU A 127 31.44 5.06 18.81
CA LEU A 127 30.74 3.81 18.48
C LEU A 127 29.51 4.03 17.60
N THR A 128 29.19 3.06 16.74
CA THR A 128 27.97 3.09 15.89
C THR A 128 27.52 1.70 15.45
N TYR A 129 26.23 1.56 15.14
CA TYR A 129 25.70 0.36 14.47
C TYR A 129 25.78 0.45 12.95
N ASN A 130 25.97 1.66 12.39
CA ASN A 130 26.11 1.90 10.97
C ASN A 130 27.20 2.95 10.73
N LEU A 131 28.35 2.52 10.20
CA LEU A 131 29.54 3.35 9.99
C LEU A 131 29.30 4.44 8.95
N GLU A 132 28.69 4.09 7.82
CA GLU A 132 28.48 5.03 6.71
C GLU A 132 27.49 6.13 7.09
N VAL A 133 26.35 5.77 7.71
CA VAL A 133 25.37 6.76 8.18
C VAL A 133 26.00 7.68 9.22
N ARG A 134 26.77 7.12 10.16
CA ARG A 134 27.41 7.90 11.22
C ARG A 134 28.50 8.82 10.67
N LYS A 135 29.30 8.35 9.71
CA LYS A 135 30.30 9.15 9.01
C LYS A 135 29.64 10.35 8.34
N ASN A 136 28.58 10.13 7.55
CA ASN A 136 27.85 11.20 6.89
C ASN A 136 27.25 12.19 7.89
N GLN A 137 26.64 11.73 8.98
CA GLN A 137 26.16 12.61 10.05
C GLN A 137 27.26 13.51 10.63
N HIS A 138 28.47 12.99 10.82
CA HIS A 138 29.59 13.77 11.33
C HIS A 138 30.08 14.84 10.34
N ILE A 139 29.94 14.60 9.03
CA ILE A 139 30.40 15.48 7.95
C ILE A 139 29.31 16.46 7.49
N THR A 140 28.03 16.21 7.77
CA THR A 140 26.94 17.11 7.37
C THR A 140 26.34 17.91 8.52
N SER A 141 26.43 17.41 9.75
CA SER A 141 25.78 18.06 10.90
C SER A 141 26.63 19.19 11.46
N THR A 142 26.11 20.42 11.36
CA THR A 142 26.76 21.65 11.86
C THR A 142 27.10 21.62 13.36
N ASN A 143 26.40 20.79 14.14
CA ASN A 143 26.60 20.65 15.57
C ASN A 143 27.62 19.57 15.97
N SER A 144 28.11 18.77 15.03
CA SER A 144 29.11 17.72 15.26
C SER A 144 30.49 18.31 15.57
N ALA A 145 31.21 17.74 16.54
CA ALA A 145 32.59 18.15 16.84
C ALA A 145 33.51 17.97 15.63
N VAL A 146 33.35 16.85 14.92
CA VAL A 146 34.09 16.54 13.67
C VAL A 146 33.79 17.59 12.59
N TYR A 147 32.52 17.99 12.41
CA TYR A 147 32.15 19.00 11.43
C TYR A 147 32.73 20.37 11.75
N LYS A 148 32.63 20.78 13.02
CA LYS A 148 33.15 22.08 13.47
C LYS A 148 34.65 22.16 13.28
N HIS A 149 35.38 21.12 13.68
CA HIS A 149 36.84 21.05 13.47
C HIS A 149 37.19 21.07 11.99
N PHE A 150 36.52 20.23 11.17
CA PHE A 150 36.75 20.18 9.73
C PHE A 150 36.51 21.52 9.03
N GLN A 151 35.48 22.28 9.41
CA GLN A 151 35.22 23.62 8.85
C GLN A 151 36.21 24.68 9.33
N GLN A 152 36.70 24.58 10.57
CA GLN A 152 37.63 25.56 11.14
C GLN A 152 39.05 25.40 10.61
N THR A 153 39.53 24.16 10.44
CA THR A 153 40.92 23.90 10.06
C THR A 153 41.10 23.58 8.59
N ALA A 154 40.03 23.26 7.86
CA ALA A 154 40.07 22.72 6.49
C ALA A 154 40.98 21.47 6.34
N SER A 155 41.34 20.83 7.46
CA SER A 155 42.24 19.67 7.50
C SER A 155 41.59 18.45 6.87
N SER A 156 42.33 17.71 6.04
CA SER A 156 41.87 16.40 5.57
C SER A 156 41.83 15.38 6.72
N TYR A 157 40.88 14.44 6.68
CA TYR A 157 40.71 13.40 7.69
C TYR A 157 40.78 11.99 7.09
N LYS A 158 41.14 11.02 7.92
CA LYS A 158 41.07 9.58 7.63
C LYS A 158 40.06 8.91 8.55
N PHE A 159 39.04 8.30 7.97
CA PHE A 159 38.02 7.54 8.71
C PHE A 159 38.38 6.05 8.75
N LYS A 160 38.52 5.46 9.93
CA LYS A 160 38.86 4.05 10.11
C LYS A 160 37.87 3.35 11.04
N GLN A 161 37.55 2.10 10.72
CA GLN A 161 36.91 1.17 11.64
C GLN A 161 38.01 0.48 12.47
N LEU A 162 37.88 0.51 13.80
CA LEU A 162 38.86 -0.03 14.74
C LEU A 162 38.51 -1.46 15.19
N THR A 163 37.22 -1.81 15.22
CA THR A 163 36.74 -3.13 15.66
C THR A 163 35.68 -3.68 14.72
N GLU A 164 35.46 -4.99 14.73
CA GLU A 164 34.24 -5.59 14.20
C GLU A 164 32.99 -5.14 15.01
N TYR A 165 31.80 -5.59 14.59
CA TYR A 165 30.55 -5.32 15.28
C TYR A 165 30.40 -6.20 16.54
N LEU A 166 30.57 -5.57 17.71
CA LEU A 166 30.55 -6.19 19.03
C LEU A 166 29.22 -5.96 19.74
N GLU A 167 28.95 -6.70 20.81
CA GLU A 167 27.80 -6.44 21.69
C GLU A 167 27.94 -5.09 22.41
N ILE A 168 26.82 -4.45 22.75
CA ILE A 168 26.81 -3.06 23.28
C ILE A 168 27.72 -2.90 24.50
N GLU A 169 27.67 -3.82 25.45
CA GLU A 169 28.43 -3.74 26.71
C GLU A 169 29.94 -3.77 26.47
N GLU A 170 30.39 -4.61 25.53
CA GLU A 170 31.79 -4.71 25.12
C GLU A 170 32.20 -3.48 24.32
N ALA A 171 31.34 -3.01 23.41
CA ALA A 171 31.62 -1.83 22.59
C ALA A 171 31.77 -0.56 23.44
N VAL A 172 30.98 -0.38 24.50
CA VAL A 172 31.13 0.78 25.42
C VAL A 172 32.48 0.73 26.15
N LYS A 173 32.91 -0.45 26.62
CA LYS A 173 34.22 -0.62 27.27
C LYS A 173 35.37 -0.32 26.31
N LEU A 174 35.25 -0.78 25.06
CA LEU A 174 36.27 -0.56 24.04
C LEU A 174 36.31 0.89 23.54
N GLU A 175 35.17 1.58 23.43
CA GLU A 175 35.16 3.02 23.12
C GLU A 175 35.98 3.81 24.14
N ALA A 176 35.79 3.53 25.44
CA ALA A 176 36.57 4.16 26.51
C ALA A 176 38.07 3.84 26.39
N TYR A 177 38.41 2.58 26.14
CA TYR A 177 39.80 2.15 25.93
C TYR A 177 40.46 2.88 24.75
N TYR A 178 39.78 3.00 23.60
CA TYR A 178 40.35 3.68 22.43
C TYR A 178 40.48 5.18 22.61
N ILE A 179 39.55 5.84 23.33
CA ILE A 179 39.68 7.24 23.71
C ILE A 179 40.95 7.44 24.56
N GLU A 180 41.16 6.61 25.58
CA GLU A 180 42.34 6.69 26.44
C GLU A 180 43.64 6.39 25.67
N LYS A 181 43.61 5.38 24.79
CA LYS A 181 44.74 5.01 23.94
C LYS A 181 45.20 6.15 23.05
N TYR A 182 44.29 6.77 22.29
CA TYR A 182 44.64 7.90 21.41
C TYR A 182 45.13 9.11 22.21
N GLY A 183 44.57 9.35 23.41
CA GLY A 183 45.08 10.38 24.32
C GLY A 183 46.54 10.12 24.76
N LYS A 184 46.87 8.87 25.13
CA LYS A 184 48.24 8.48 25.50
C LYS A 184 49.22 8.51 24.33
N GLU A 185 48.73 8.26 23.11
CA GLU A 185 49.51 8.37 21.88
C GLU A 185 49.73 9.83 21.42
N GLY A 186 49.24 10.81 22.18
CA GLY A 186 49.51 12.24 21.97
C GLY A 186 48.52 12.95 21.05
N TRP A 187 47.34 12.37 20.79
CA TRP A 187 46.30 13.00 19.97
C TRP A 187 45.44 13.99 20.76
N ASN A 188 45.06 15.09 20.12
CA ASN A 188 44.09 16.04 20.67
C ASN A 188 42.66 15.55 20.41
N LEU A 189 41.97 15.09 21.46
CA LEU A 189 40.66 14.45 21.33
C LEU A 189 39.52 15.47 21.22
N LEU A 190 38.71 15.34 20.16
CA LEU A 190 37.52 16.16 19.90
C LEU A 190 36.27 15.68 20.65
N ASN A 191 36.38 14.60 21.42
CA ASN A 191 35.28 14.03 22.20
C ASN A 191 34.92 14.96 23.37
N SER A 192 33.80 15.68 23.29
CA SER A 192 33.37 16.64 24.32
C SER A 192 32.73 16.02 25.56
N LYS A 193 32.41 14.72 25.54
CA LYS A 193 31.82 13.98 26.66
C LYS A 193 32.67 12.73 26.95
N SER A 194 32.67 12.28 28.21
CA SER A 194 33.23 10.99 28.61
C SER A 194 32.58 9.85 27.81
N ALA A 195 33.36 8.79 27.56
CA ALA A 195 32.95 7.62 26.77
C ALA A 195 31.58 7.07 27.19
N GLY A 196 30.77 6.56 26.24
CA GLY A 196 29.50 5.90 26.53
C GLY A 196 28.21 6.68 26.25
N ALA A 197 28.28 7.92 25.74
CA ALA A 197 27.08 8.64 25.29
C ALA A 197 26.57 8.07 23.95
N THR A 198 25.89 6.93 23.99
CA THR A 198 25.37 6.26 22.79
C THR A 198 24.33 7.17 22.08
N GLY A 199 24.71 7.75 20.94
CA GLY A 199 23.89 8.65 20.12
C GLY A 199 22.74 7.97 19.36
N GLY A 200 22.17 6.90 19.90
CA GLY A 200 21.06 6.17 19.32
C GLY A 200 20.24 5.54 20.44
N SER A 201 19.21 6.27 20.88
CA SER A 201 18.18 5.86 21.85
C SER A 201 18.69 4.86 22.89
N ILE A 202 19.41 5.37 23.91
CA ILE A 202 19.68 4.65 25.15
C ILE A 202 18.34 4.05 25.63
N LEU A 203 18.33 2.78 26.04
CA LEU A 203 17.30 2.30 26.96
C LEU A 203 17.47 3.13 28.24
N ILE A 204 16.76 4.26 28.31
CA ILE A 204 16.80 5.20 29.45
C ILE A 204 16.49 4.44 30.75
N TRP A 205 15.66 3.39 30.63
CA TRP A 205 15.14 2.57 31.69
C TRP A 205 15.67 1.13 31.59
N ASN A 206 16.69 0.82 32.37
CA ASN A 206 17.14 -0.55 32.67
C ASN A 206 16.55 -0.98 34.04
N PHE A 207 16.80 -2.22 34.48
CA PHE A 207 16.22 -2.75 35.72
C PHE A 207 16.55 -1.87 36.92
N ASP A 208 17.84 -1.55 37.11
CA ASP A 208 18.33 -0.79 38.26
C ASP A 208 17.75 0.63 38.30
N LYS A 209 17.71 1.33 37.16
CA LYS A 209 17.08 2.66 37.09
C LYS A 209 15.58 2.63 37.31
N CYS A 210 14.90 1.58 36.85
CA CYS A 210 13.48 1.40 37.16
C CYS A 210 13.27 1.12 38.64
N LEU A 211 14.21 0.41 39.30
CA LEU A 211 14.17 0.12 40.72
C LEU A 211 14.41 1.38 41.56
N GLU A 212 15.48 2.13 41.27
CA GLU A 212 15.80 3.41 41.92
C GLU A 212 14.62 4.38 41.83
N GLU A 213 14.07 4.58 40.63
CA GLU A 213 12.91 5.43 40.40
C GLU A 213 11.67 4.90 41.12
N ALA A 214 11.45 3.58 41.16
CA ALA A 214 10.31 2.99 41.87
C ALA A 214 10.42 3.15 43.40
N LEU A 215 11.63 3.26 43.97
CA LEU A 215 11.83 3.46 45.41
C LEU A 215 11.36 4.84 45.90
N GLU A 216 11.23 5.82 45.02
CA GLU A 216 10.72 7.15 45.36
C GLU A 216 9.20 7.18 45.64
N TYR A 217 8.48 6.10 45.28
CA TYR A 217 7.02 6.04 45.38
C TYR A 217 6.56 4.95 46.37
N GLU A 218 5.55 5.28 47.18
CA GLU A 218 4.99 4.36 48.17
C GLU A 218 3.96 3.40 47.58
N THR A 219 3.28 3.80 46.49
CA THR A 219 2.25 2.99 45.83
C THR A 219 2.48 2.80 44.33
N ARG A 220 2.07 1.63 43.81
CA ARG A 220 2.11 1.32 42.36
C ARG A 220 1.32 2.31 41.50
N LYS A 221 0.32 2.98 42.09
CA LYS A 221 -0.50 3.98 41.39
C LYS A 221 0.30 5.27 41.18
N GLU A 222 0.94 5.77 42.24
CA GLU A 222 1.80 6.96 42.16
C GLU A 222 2.98 6.74 41.22
N PHE A 223 3.65 5.58 41.31
CA PHE A 223 4.73 5.24 40.38
C PHE A 223 4.27 5.24 38.92
N LYS A 224 3.06 4.74 38.65
CA LYS A 224 2.49 4.75 37.29
C LYS A 224 2.12 6.15 36.81
N GLU A 225 1.56 6.99 37.68
CA GLU A 225 1.07 8.32 37.32
C GLU A 225 2.21 9.33 37.18
N ASN A 226 3.22 9.27 38.05
CA ASN A 226 4.34 10.21 38.08
C ASN A 226 5.54 9.74 37.25
N SER A 227 5.78 8.44 37.16
CA SER A 227 6.89 7.85 36.37
C SER A 227 6.41 6.85 35.33
N ALA A 228 5.48 7.29 34.47
CA ALA A 228 4.82 6.46 33.45
C ALA A 228 5.81 5.76 32.49
N SER A 229 6.96 6.39 32.20
CA SER A 229 7.99 5.86 31.31
C SER A 229 8.79 4.70 31.95
N ALA A 230 9.16 4.85 33.23
CA ALA A 230 9.81 3.79 34.01
C ALA A 230 8.84 2.63 34.23
N TYR A 231 7.62 2.93 34.67
CA TYR A 231 6.54 1.95 34.86
C TYR A 231 6.24 1.17 33.56
N GLY A 232 6.16 1.87 32.43
CA GLY A 232 5.92 1.25 31.12
C GLY A 232 7.04 0.30 30.70
N SER A 233 8.29 0.69 30.96
CA SER A 233 9.49 -0.12 30.68
C SER A 233 9.52 -1.37 31.57
N ALA A 234 9.33 -1.21 32.87
CA ALA A 234 9.21 -2.31 33.82
C ALA A 234 8.08 -3.28 33.48
N ARG A 235 6.91 -2.77 33.06
CA ARG A 235 5.78 -3.61 32.63
C ARG A 235 6.11 -4.43 31.39
N LYS A 236 6.75 -3.81 30.39
CA LYS A 236 7.11 -4.46 29.14
C LYS A 236 8.12 -5.59 29.35
N ASN A 237 9.04 -5.40 30.30
CA ASN A 237 10.08 -6.36 30.66
C ASN A 237 9.71 -7.28 31.83
N LYS A 238 8.48 -7.20 32.36
CA LYS A 238 7.96 -8.00 33.49
C LYS A 238 8.71 -7.81 34.82
N TRP A 239 9.29 -6.65 35.07
CA TRP A 239 10.02 -6.33 36.30
C TRP A 239 9.14 -5.78 37.43
N LEU A 240 7.87 -5.47 37.15
CA LEU A 240 6.97 -4.79 38.10
C LEU A 240 6.81 -5.50 39.44
N ASP A 241 6.85 -6.82 39.48
CA ASP A 241 6.66 -7.55 40.74
C ASP A 241 7.88 -7.45 41.65
N GLU A 242 9.07 -7.40 41.07
CA GLU A 242 10.34 -7.24 41.80
C GLU A 242 10.56 -5.78 42.22
N ILE A 243 10.43 -4.83 41.28
CA ILE A 243 10.71 -3.41 41.55
C ILE A 243 9.63 -2.71 42.38
N CYS A 244 8.41 -3.24 42.42
CA CYS A 244 7.32 -2.71 43.23
C CYS A 244 6.97 -3.64 44.40
N SER A 245 7.95 -4.38 44.91
CA SER A 245 7.80 -5.29 46.06
C SER A 245 7.67 -4.55 47.39
N HIS A 246 8.32 -3.39 47.53
CA HIS A 246 8.23 -2.51 48.69
C HIS A 246 6.93 -1.70 48.77
N MET A 247 6.20 -1.57 47.65
CA MET A 247 5.01 -0.73 47.56
C MET A 247 3.79 -1.39 48.21
N LYS A 248 3.04 -0.62 49.00
CA LYS A 248 1.81 -1.11 49.64
C LYS A 248 0.75 -1.39 48.58
N SER A 249 0.19 -2.60 48.61
CA SER A 249 -0.91 -2.98 47.74
C SER A 249 -2.22 -2.44 48.29
N ASN A 250 -2.89 -1.55 47.56
CA ASN A 250 -4.26 -1.08 47.86
C ASN A 250 -5.33 -2.15 47.54
N ILE A 251 -4.95 -3.42 47.40
CA ILE A 251 -5.88 -4.52 47.17
C ILE A 251 -6.39 -4.98 48.52
N ASN A 252 -7.69 -4.79 48.74
CA ASN A 252 -8.38 -5.38 49.86
C ASN A 252 -8.12 -6.91 49.90
N PRO A 253 -7.77 -7.48 51.06
CA PRO A 253 -7.45 -8.90 51.18
C PRO A 253 -8.60 -9.78 50.68
N LYS A 254 -8.28 -11.02 50.30
CA LYS A 254 -9.28 -12.00 49.83
C LYS A 254 -10.39 -12.12 50.89
N ASN A 255 -11.65 -12.01 50.47
CA ASN A 255 -12.85 -11.99 51.32
C ASN A 255 -13.04 -10.74 52.21
N TYR A 256 -12.39 -9.62 51.92
CA TYR A 256 -12.59 -8.36 52.64
C TYR A 256 -14.06 -7.89 52.66
N TRP A 257 -14.81 -8.12 51.58
CA TRP A 257 -16.22 -7.75 51.46
C TRP A 257 -17.12 -8.86 51.98
N THR A 258 -17.48 -8.77 53.26
CA THR A 258 -18.49 -9.61 53.90
C THR A 258 -19.89 -9.01 53.74
N LYS A 259 -20.94 -9.81 54.03
CA LYS A 259 -22.34 -9.33 53.97
C LYS A 259 -22.55 -8.06 54.81
N LYS A 260 -21.99 -8.04 56.04
CA LYS A 260 -22.07 -6.91 56.97
C LYS A 260 -21.38 -5.65 56.42
N ARG A 261 -20.16 -5.78 55.90
CA ARG A 261 -19.41 -4.65 55.33
C ARG A 261 -20.06 -4.09 54.07
N CYS A 262 -20.62 -4.94 53.21
CA CYS A 262 -21.37 -4.47 52.04
C CYS A 262 -22.61 -3.66 52.46
N HIS A 263 -23.28 -4.06 53.55
CA HIS A 263 -24.43 -3.35 54.08
C HIS A 263 -24.06 -1.99 54.68
N GLU A 264 -23.05 -1.94 55.55
CA GLU A 264 -22.52 -0.70 56.12
C GLU A 264 -22.07 0.29 55.03
N GLU A 265 -21.43 -0.22 53.97
CA GLU A 265 -20.99 0.60 52.85
C GLU A 265 -22.16 1.09 51.99
N ALA A 266 -23.19 0.25 51.78
CA ALA A 266 -24.39 0.63 51.04
C ALA A 266 -25.19 1.73 51.75
N LEU A 267 -25.21 1.78 53.09
CA LEU A 267 -25.89 2.81 53.87
C LEU A 267 -25.34 4.23 53.63
N LYS A 268 -24.10 4.36 53.13
CA LYS A 268 -23.49 5.66 52.80
C LYS A 268 -24.10 6.33 51.56
N TYR A 269 -24.89 5.62 50.77
CA TYR A 269 -25.40 6.09 49.49
C TYR A 269 -26.92 6.11 49.43
N LYS A 270 -27.47 7.12 48.76
CA LYS A 270 -28.93 7.31 48.62
C LYS A 270 -29.54 6.56 47.42
N SER A 271 -28.72 6.16 46.44
CA SER A 271 -29.17 5.45 45.25
C SER A 271 -28.24 4.32 44.84
N ARG A 272 -28.80 3.27 44.23
CA ARG A 272 -28.04 2.11 43.73
C ARG A 272 -27.01 2.51 42.66
N THR A 273 -27.34 3.50 41.82
CA THR A 273 -26.43 4.02 40.79
C THR A 273 -25.24 4.73 41.42
N GLU A 274 -25.48 5.52 42.47
CA GLU A 274 -24.41 6.19 43.20
C GLU A 274 -23.52 5.19 43.94
N PHE A 275 -24.13 4.17 44.58
CA PHE A 275 -23.41 3.08 45.23
C PHE A 275 -22.50 2.33 44.26
N ASN A 276 -23.00 1.95 43.07
CA ASN A 276 -22.18 1.30 42.05
C ASN A 276 -21.03 2.19 41.56
N ARG A 277 -21.29 3.48 41.36
CA ARG A 277 -20.28 4.42 40.83
C ARG A 277 -19.17 4.72 41.84
N LYS A 278 -19.54 4.97 43.10
CA LYS A 278 -18.59 5.38 44.15
C LYS A 278 -17.97 4.20 44.90
N SER A 279 -18.68 3.07 45.01
CA SER A 279 -18.21 1.86 45.71
C SER A 279 -18.47 0.60 44.89
N GLY A 280 -17.96 0.59 43.64
CA GLY A 280 -18.17 -0.51 42.69
C GLY A 280 -17.66 -1.87 43.17
N SER A 281 -16.61 -1.89 43.99
CA SER A 281 -16.07 -3.12 44.59
C SER A 281 -17.06 -3.76 45.58
N ALA A 282 -17.67 -2.95 46.46
CA ALA A 282 -18.69 -3.40 47.40
C ALA A 282 -19.99 -3.79 46.67
N TYR A 283 -20.40 -3.01 45.67
CA TYR A 283 -21.56 -3.30 44.82
C TYR A 283 -21.43 -4.64 44.09
N SER A 284 -20.26 -4.89 43.48
CA SER A 284 -19.97 -6.15 42.79
C SER A 284 -19.90 -7.34 43.76
N ALA A 285 -19.33 -7.14 44.95
CA ALA A 285 -19.33 -8.17 45.99
C ALA A 285 -20.77 -8.51 46.45
N ALA A 286 -21.63 -7.50 46.62
CA ALA A 286 -23.02 -7.68 46.98
C ALA A 286 -23.83 -8.45 45.91
N ILE A 287 -23.54 -8.24 44.62
CA ILE A 287 -24.10 -9.04 43.52
C ILE A 287 -23.64 -10.50 43.62
N LYS A 288 -22.33 -10.74 43.77
CA LYS A 288 -21.76 -12.09 43.89
C LYS A 288 -22.30 -12.85 45.10
N LEU A 289 -22.59 -12.15 46.19
CA LEU A 289 -23.17 -12.71 47.42
C LEU A 289 -24.71 -12.80 47.37
N GLY A 290 -25.36 -12.28 46.33
CA GLY A 290 -26.83 -12.27 46.20
C GLY A 290 -27.57 -11.39 47.22
N ILE A 291 -26.88 -10.45 47.87
CA ILE A 291 -27.43 -9.59 48.94
C ILE A 291 -27.75 -8.17 48.48
N LEU A 292 -27.52 -7.84 47.19
CA LEU A 292 -27.66 -6.47 46.70
C LEU A 292 -29.06 -5.89 46.97
N ASP A 293 -30.11 -6.69 46.79
CA ASP A 293 -31.47 -6.22 47.01
C ASP A 293 -31.78 -5.95 48.47
N THR A 294 -31.25 -6.75 49.40
CA THR A 294 -31.47 -6.59 50.84
C THR A 294 -30.72 -5.38 51.40
N ILE A 295 -29.48 -5.16 50.96
CA ILE A 295 -28.67 -4.03 51.46
C ILE A 295 -29.06 -2.68 50.84
N CYS A 296 -29.78 -2.68 49.72
CA CYS A 296 -30.22 -1.48 49.01
C CYS A 296 -31.74 -1.25 49.14
N LEU A 297 -32.39 -1.75 50.20
CA LEU A 297 -33.81 -1.52 50.49
C LEU A 297 -34.11 -0.04 50.83
N HIS A 298 -33.17 0.63 51.51
CA HIS A 298 -33.28 2.04 51.91
C HIS A 298 -33.06 3.03 50.77
N MET A 299 -32.69 2.55 49.58
CA MET A 299 -32.36 3.40 48.44
C MET A 299 -33.58 3.59 47.54
N ASP A 300 -33.95 4.84 47.29
CA ASP A 300 -35.04 5.18 46.39
C ASP A 300 -34.78 4.64 44.99
N LYS A 301 -35.69 3.78 44.51
CA LYS A 301 -35.74 3.41 43.10
C LYS A 301 -36.27 4.62 42.34
N LYS A 302 -35.38 5.36 41.67
CA LYS A 302 -35.78 6.44 40.76
C LYS A 302 -36.86 5.91 39.81
N PRO A 303 -38.08 6.49 39.78
CA PRO A 303 -39.09 6.09 38.82
C PRO A 303 -38.57 6.45 37.43
N TRP A 304 -38.06 5.44 36.72
CA TRP A 304 -37.77 5.55 35.31
C TRP A 304 -39.03 6.04 34.63
N GLY A 305 -38.98 7.10 33.81
CA GLY A 305 -40.14 7.59 33.06
C GLY A 305 -40.82 6.41 32.37
N ILE A 306 -41.95 5.96 32.94
CA ILE A 306 -42.50 4.64 32.66
C ILE A 306 -43.12 4.70 31.27
N TRP A 307 -42.53 3.94 30.36
CA TRP A 307 -43.14 3.61 29.08
C TRP A 307 -44.29 2.63 29.34
N THR A 308 -45.47 3.17 29.63
CA THR A 308 -46.71 2.41 29.75
C THR A 308 -47.15 1.89 28.38
N LYS A 309 -48.02 0.87 28.36
CA LYS A 309 -48.59 0.32 27.13
C LYS A 309 -49.23 1.40 26.27
N GLU A 310 -50.00 2.30 26.88
CA GLU A 310 -50.67 3.43 26.23
C GLU A 310 -49.69 4.42 25.60
N LYS A 311 -48.63 4.82 26.33
CA LYS A 311 -47.60 5.73 25.81
C LYS A 311 -46.85 5.11 24.64
N CYS A 312 -46.52 3.82 24.75
CA CYS A 312 -45.88 3.09 23.65
C CYS A 312 -46.80 2.97 22.44
N HIS A 313 -48.10 2.76 22.65
CA HIS A 313 -49.07 2.65 21.57
C HIS A 313 -49.27 3.98 20.83
N LYS A 314 -49.45 5.08 21.57
CA LYS A 314 -49.54 6.44 20.99
C LYS A 314 -48.30 6.78 20.17
N GLU A 315 -47.12 6.37 20.63
CA GLU A 315 -45.87 6.60 19.91
C GLU A 315 -45.74 5.69 18.68
N ALA A 316 -46.12 4.41 18.80
CA ALA A 316 -46.10 3.44 17.70
C ALA A 316 -47.02 3.85 16.54
N LEU A 317 -48.15 4.50 16.81
CA LEU A 317 -49.08 4.99 15.78
C LEU A 317 -48.44 6.03 14.82
N LYS A 318 -47.34 6.68 15.21
CA LYS A 318 -46.63 7.64 14.33
C LYS A 318 -45.84 6.95 13.21
N TYR A 319 -45.64 5.63 13.29
CA TYR A 319 -44.77 4.88 12.38
C TYR A 319 -45.55 3.84 11.57
N LYS A 320 -45.15 3.65 10.31
CA LYS A 320 -45.79 2.71 9.37
C LYS A 320 -45.22 1.29 9.43
N THR A 321 -43.95 1.15 9.83
CA THR A 321 -43.27 -0.15 9.92
C THR A 321 -42.59 -0.33 11.29
N LYS A 322 -42.48 -1.59 11.74
CA LYS A 322 -41.75 -1.93 13.00
C LYS A 322 -40.30 -1.46 12.97
N LYS A 323 -39.67 -1.43 11.77
CA LYS A 323 -38.30 -0.93 11.59
C LYS A 323 -38.24 0.57 11.89
N ASP A 324 -39.16 1.35 11.32
CA ASP A 324 -39.20 2.80 11.52
C ASP A 324 -39.50 3.15 12.98
N PHE A 325 -40.38 2.40 13.63
CA PHE A 325 -40.66 2.55 15.07
C PHE A 325 -39.42 2.27 15.93
N LYS A 326 -38.69 1.20 15.64
CA LYS A 326 -37.45 0.87 16.36
C LYS A 326 -36.40 1.98 16.22
N THR A 327 -36.25 2.55 15.02
CA THR A 327 -35.26 3.60 14.77
C THR A 327 -35.70 4.96 15.28
N GLY A 328 -36.99 5.27 15.23
CA GLY A 328 -37.53 6.57 15.62
C GLY A 328 -37.72 6.72 17.13
N CYS A 329 -38.12 5.66 17.83
CA CYS A 329 -38.27 5.67 19.28
C CYS A 329 -37.81 4.33 19.88
N SER A 330 -36.49 4.11 19.91
CA SER A 330 -35.91 2.87 20.43
C SER A 330 -36.33 2.57 21.87
N SER A 331 -36.45 3.59 22.73
CA SER A 331 -36.84 3.41 24.14
C SER A 331 -38.25 2.83 24.29
N ALA A 332 -39.23 3.34 23.54
CA ALA A 332 -40.59 2.82 23.53
C ALA A 332 -40.64 1.40 22.93
N TYR A 333 -39.92 1.18 21.82
CA TYR A 333 -39.82 -0.12 21.17
C TYR A 333 -39.25 -1.20 22.12
N TYR A 334 -38.14 -0.91 22.80
CA TYR A 334 -37.52 -1.86 23.73
C TYR A 334 -38.35 -2.05 24.99
N SER A 335 -39.03 -1.02 25.49
CA SER A 335 -39.98 -1.17 26.59
C SER A 335 -41.13 -2.11 26.20
N ALA A 336 -41.73 -1.91 25.03
CA ALA A 336 -42.80 -2.77 24.54
C ALA A 336 -42.35 -4.20 24.29
N THR A 337 -41.11 -4.39 23.82
CA THR A 337 -40.51 -5.72 23.65
C THR A 337 -40.31 -6.41 25.00
N LYS A 338 -39.73 -5.70 25.97
CA LYS A 338 -39.43 -6.24 27.31
C LYS A 338 -40.69 -6.62 28.08
N ASN A 339 -41.77 -5.85 27.91
CA ASN A 339 -43.05 -6.07 28.58
C ASN A 339 -44.04 -6.92 27.75
N GLY A 340 -43.64 -7.45 26.58
CA GLY A 340 -44.42 -8.40 25.80
C GLY A 340 -45.61 -7.83 24.99
N PHE A 341 -45.86 -6.52 25.02
CA PHE A 341 -47.00 -5.91 24.30
C PHE A 341 -46.63 -5.30 22.93
N LEU A 342 -45.42 -5.56 22.41
CA LEU A 342 -44.95 -5.02 21.13
C LEU A 342 -45.86 -5.40 19.95
N ASP A 343 -46.30 -6.65 19.89
CA ASP A 343 -47.10 -7.12 18.76
C ASP A 343 -48.48 -6.47 18.74
N GLU A 344 -49.10 -6.28 19.90
CA GLU A 344 -50.37 -5.57 20.05
C GLU A 344 -50.28 -4.12 19.59
N ILE A 345 -49.26 -3.37 20.05
CA ILE A 345 -49.12 -1.94 19.71
C ILE A 345 -48.69 -1.72 18.27
N CYS A 346 -48.14 -2.73 17.61
CA CYS A 346 -47.66 -2.69 16.23
C CYS A 346 -48.58 -3.44 15.25
N ARG A 347 -49.81 -3.81 15.63
CA ARG A 347 -50.77 -4.51 14.73
C ARG A 347 -51.10 -3.72 13.46
N HIS A 348 -51.08 -2.39 13.51
CA HIS A 348 -51.34 -1.52 12.36
C HIS A 348 -50.14 -1.42 11.39
N MET A 349 -48.97 -1.92 11.77
CA MET A 349 -47.75 -1.79 10.98
C MET A 349 -47.65 -2.89 9.92
N ILE A 350 -47.27 -2.50 8.71
CA ILE A 350 -47.14 -3.43 7.59
C ILE A 350 -45.95 -4.37 7.87
N PRO A 351 -46.13 -5.70 7.80
CA PRO A 351 -45.03 -6.65 7.93
C PRO A 351 -44.03 -6.45 6.78
N PHE A 352 -42.77 -6.24 7.13
CA PHE A 352 -41.69 -6.01 6.15
C PHE A 352 -41.40 -7.25 5.29
N ARG A 353 -41.85 -8.44 5.71
CA ARG A 353 -41.65 -9.71 5.00
C ARG A 353 -43.02 -10.28 4.60
N LYS A 354 -43.07 -10.81 3.37
CA LYS A 354 -44.18 -11.68 2.95
C LYS A 354 -44.25 -12.89 3.91
N PRO A 355 -45.46 -13.37 4.24
CA PRO A 355 -45.62 -14.50 5.15
C PRO A 355 -44.93 -15.77 4.63
N LYS A 356 -44.57 -16.67 5.55
CA LYS A 356 -43.98 -17.97 5.21
C LYS A 356 -44.96 -18.74 4.32
N GLY A 357 -44.49 -19.28 3.19
CA GLY A 357 -45.33 -19.96 2.21
C GLY A 357 -46.06 -19.04 1.22
N PHE A 358 -45.75 -17.74 1.19
CA PHE A 358 -46.30 -16.84 0.17
C PHE A 358 -46.01 -17.36 -1.24
N TRP A 359 -44.76 -17.71 -1.53
CA TRP A 359 -44.32 -18.16 -2.85
C TRP A 359 -44.74 -19.61 -3.11
N THR A 360 -45.87 -19.78 -3.80
CA THR A 360 -46.30 -21.08 -4.35
C THR A 360 -45.71 -21.31 -5.74
N PHE A 361 -45.82 -22.54 -6.25
CA PHE A 361 -45.38 -22.89 -7.59
C PHE A 361 -45.99 -21.96 -8.66
N GLU A 362 -47.30 -21.69 -8.57
CA GLU A 362 -48.04 -20.83 -9.50
C GLU A 362 -47.58 -19.38 -9.43
N GLN A 363 -47.29 -18.89 -8.22
CA GLN A 363 -46.78 -17.53 -8.05
C GLN A 363 -45.37 -17.38 -8.59
N CYS A 364 -44.49 -18.34 -8.31
CA CYS A 364 -43.15 -18.37 -8.89
C CYS A 364 -43.21 -18.48 -10.42
N LYS A 365 -44.13 -19.26 -10.98
CA LYS A 365 -44.34 -19.38 -12.43
C LYS A 365 -44.82 -18.06 -13.04
N LYS A 366 -45.85 -17.43 -12.47
CA LYS A 366 -46.38 -16.13 -12.93
C LYS A 366 -45.31 -15.04 -12.89
N GLU A 367 -44.45 -15.08 -11.89
CA GLU A 367 -43.37 -14.13 -11.74
C GLU A 367 -42.22 -14.41 -12.71
N ALA A 368 -41.84 -15.68 -12.90
CA ALA A 368 -40.78 -16.08 -13.84
C ALA A 368 -41.12 -15.74 -15.29
N VAL A 369 -42.39 -15.81 -15.70
CA VAL A 369 -42.84 -15.44 -17.07
C VAL A 369 -42.53 -13.98 -17.42
N LYS A 370 -42.36 -13.09 -16.43
CA LYS A 370 -42.04 -11.67 -16.67
C LYS A 370 -40.60 -11.43 -17.15
N PHE A 371 -39.73 -12.43 -17.06
CA PHE A 371 -38.31 -12.30 -17.35
C PHE A 371 -37.91 -13.20 -18.53
N GLU A 372 -36.99 -12.72 -19.36
CA GLU A 372 -36.55 -13.43 -20.55
C GLU A 372 -35.44 -14.44 -20.22
N THR A 373 -34.65 -14.17 -19.18
CA THR A 373 -33.52 -15.01 -18.77
C THR A 373 -33.57 -15.40 -17.30
N ARG A 374 -32.99 -16.56 -16.97
CA ARG A 374 -32.86 -17.03 -15.57
C ARG A 374 -32.03 -16.06 -14.73
N SER A 375 -31.01 -15.45 -15.33
CA SER A 375 -30.12 -14.46 -14.69
C SER A 375 -30.86 -13.20 -14.29
N GLU A 376 -31.78 -12.73 -15.14
CA GLU A 376 -32.62 -11.57 -14.86
C GLU A 376 -33.64 -11.87 -13.76
N PHE A 377 -34.32 -13.02 -13.85
CA PHE A 377 -35.24 -13.49 -12.82
C PHE A 377 -34.58 -13.57 -11.43
N GLN A 378 -33.34 -14.08 -11.36
CA GLN A 378 -32.58 -14.16 -10.11
C GLN A 378 -32.30 -12.78 -9.50
N LYS A 379 -31.95 -11.79 -10.33
CA LYS A 379 -31.56 -10.45 -9.89
C LYS A 379 -32.76 -9.65 -9.39
N GLU A 380 -33.83 -9.62 -10.19
CA GLU A 380 -35.00 -8.80 -9.92
C GLU A 380 -35.92 -9.41 -8.86
N ASN A 381 -36.03 -10.75 -8.81
CA ASN A 381 -36.86 -11.43 -7.82
C ASN A 381 -36.15 -12.60 -7.13
N ILE A 382 -35.15 -12.25 -6.32
CA ILE A 382 -34.36 -13.23 -5.57
C ILE A 382 -35.17 -14.13 -4.64
N SER A 383 -36.31 -13.64 -4.12
CA SER A 383 -37.14 -14.41 -3.19
C SER A 383 -37.90 -15.52 -3.92
N ALA A 384 -38.56 -15.19 -5.03
CA ALA A 384 -39.24 -16.18 -5.87
C ALA A 384 -38.26 -17.18 -6.49
N TYR A 385 -37.10 -16.70 -6.96
CA TYR A 385 -36.04 -17.53 -7.54
C TYR A 385 -35.51 -18.55 -6.52
N ARG A 386 -35.20 -18.11 -5.29
CA ARG A 386 -34.69 -19.01 -4.24
C ARG A 386 -35.72 -20.05 -3.81
N GLU A 387 -36.99 -19.65 -3.68
CA GLU A 387 -38.06 -20.61 -3.35
C GLU A 387 -38.18 -21.68 -4.45
N ALA A 388 -38.18 -21.26 -5.71
CA ALA A 388 -38.22 -22.17 -6.85
C ALA A 388 -36.98 -23.08 -6.94
N LEU A 389 -35.80 -22.58 -6.58
CA LEU A 389 -34.58 -23.37 -6.51
C LEU A 389 -34.64 -24.42 -5.39
N ASN A 390 -35.03 -24.00 -4.18
CA ASN A 390 -35.08 -24.88 -3.01
C ASN A 390 -36.11 -26.01 -3.17
N ASN A 391 -37.20 -25.75 -3.88
CA ASN A 391 -38.26 -26.73 -4.14
C ASN A 391 -38.09 -27.47 -5.48
N GLY A 392 -36.98 -27.24 -6.22
CA GLY A 392 -36.73 -27.90 -7.51
C GLY A 392 -37.71 -27.51 -8.63
N TRP A 393 -38.41 -26.39 -8.50
CA TRP A 393 -39.36 -25.87 -9.49
C TRP A 393 -38.69 -25.11 -10.63
N LEU A 394 -37.45 -24.67 -10.44
CA LEU A 394 -36.76 -23.73 -11.31
C LEU A 394 -36.78 -24.15 -12.79
N ASP A 395 -36.52 -25.42 -13.09
CA ASP A 395 -36.51 -25.89 -14.48
C ASP A 395 -37.90 -25.89 -15.13
N LYS A 396 -38.96 -26.13 -14.34
CA LYS A 396 -40.34 -26.13 -14.81
C LYS A 396 -40.87 -24.70 -15.01
N ILE A 397 -40.51 -23.77 -14.13
CA ILE A 397 -40.99 -22.37 -14.22
C ILE A 397 -40.17 -21.53 -15.21
N CYS A 398 -38.91 -21.92 -15.47
CA CYS A 398 -38.00 -21.24 -16.40
C CYS A 398 -37.80 -22.04 -17.69
N SER A 399 -38.78 -22.86 -18.11
CA SER A 399 -38.69 -23.64 -19.35
C SER A 399 -38.76 -22.77 -20.60
N HIS A 400 -39.38 -21.59 -20.51
CA HIS A 400 -39.43 -20.59 -21.58
C HIS A 400 -38.13 -19.79 -21.72
N MET A 401 -37.24 -19.85 -20.73
CA MET A 401 -35.98 -19.10 -20.71
C MET A 401 -34.88 -19.93 -21.37
N MET A 402 -34.37 -19.49 -22.52
CA MET A 402 -33.34 -20.23 -23.26
C MET A 402 -32.03 -20.33 -22.48
N PRO A 403 -31.36 -21.50 -22.46
CA PRO A 403 -30.06 -21.65 -21.82
C PRO A 403 -28.94 -21.05 -22.68
N GLU A 404 -28.21 -20.08 -22.15
CA GLU A 404 -27.06 -19.42 -22.83
C GLU A 404 -25.84 -20.34 -23.06
N LYS A 405 -25.84 -21.59 -22.58
CA LYS A 405 -24.63 -22.44 -22.58
C LYS A 405 -24.59 -23.38 -23.78
N ARG A 406 -23.56 -23.20 -24.62
CA ARG A 406 -23.21 -24.15 -25.69
C ARG A 406 -23.00 -25.57 -25.11
N PRO A 407 -23.37 -26.64 -25.83
CA PRO A 407 -23.21 -28.01 -25.37
C PRO A 407 -21.76 -28.34 -24.98
N LYS A 408 -21.60 -29.30 -24.06
CA LYS A 408 -20.30 -29.85 -23.68
C LYS A 408 -19.61 -30.41 -24.95
N ASN A 409 -18.35 -30.05 -25.19
CA ASN A 409 -17.57 -30.38 -26.40
C ASN A 409 -17.98 -29.70 -27.71
N TYR A 410 -18.62 -28.53 -27.67
CA TYR A 410 -18.94 -27.74 -28.87
C TYR A 410 -17.73 -27.46 -29.79
N TRP A 411 -16.53 -27.26 -29.23
CA TRP A 411 -15.30 -26.94 -29.96
C TRP A 411 -14.50 -28.21 -30.31
N THR A 412 -14.59 -28.60 -31.59
CA THR A 412 -13.82 -29.68 -32.23
C THR A 412 -12.67 -29.10 -33.06
N LYS A 413 -11.66 -29.92 -33.43
CA LYS A 413 -10.51 -29.47 -34.25
C LYS A 413 -10.96 -28.78 -35.54
N LYS A 414 -11.94 -29.37 -36.24
CA LYS A 414 -12.54 -28.82 -37.46
C LYS A 414 -13.17 -27.43 -37.22
N ARG A 415 -13.97 -27.28 -36.17
CA ARG A 415 -14.62 -26.00 -35.84
C ARG A 415 -13.62 -24.94 -35.39
N CYS A 416 -12.59 -25.33 -34.64
CA CYS A 416 -11.51 -24.43 -34.29
C CYS A 416 -10.75 -23.95 -35.54
N HIS A 417 -10.58 -24.80 -36.56
CA HIS A 417 -9.95 -24.44 -37.82
C HIS A 417 -10.80 -23.50 -38.67
N GLU A 418 -12.08 -23.82 -38.88
CA GLU A 418 -13.04 -22.94 -39.57
C GLU A 418 -13.11 -21.56 -38.92
N GLU A 419 -13.05 -21.52 -37.58
CA GLU A 419 -13.05 -20.27 -36.83
C GLU A 419 -11.71 -19.52 -36.95
N ALA A 420 -10.58 -20.23 -36.98
CA ALA A 420 -9.26 -19.64 -37.17
C ALA A 420 -9.08 -19.04 -38.57
N LEU A 421 -9.69 -19.61 -39.61
CA LEU A 421 -9.66 -19.08 -40.98
C LEU A 421 -10.30 -17.69 -41.13
N LYS A 422 -11.11 -17.25 -40.16
CA LYS A 422 -11.71 -15.90 -40.15
C LYS A 422 -10.71 -14.79 -39.79
N TYR A 423 -9.49 -15.14 -39.41
CA TYR A 423 -8.49 -14.20 -38.91
C TYR A 423 -7.15 -14.37 -39.62
N ASP A 424 -6.44 -13.26 -39.80
CA ASP A 424 -5.15 -13.23 -40.51
C ASP A 424 -3.96 -13.47 -39.58
N THR A 425 -4.15 -13.23 -38.26
CA THR A 425 -3.09 -13.35 -37.25
C THR A 425 -3.55 -14.12 -36.03
N ARG A 426 -2.62 -14.86 -35.39
CA ARG A 426 -2.91 -15.62 -34.15
C ARG A 426 -3.40 -14.72 -33.01
N SER A 427 -2.93 -13.46 -32.96
CA SER A 427 -3.39 -12.46 -31.99
C SER A 427 -4.85 -12.08 -32.19
N GLN A 428 -5.28 -11.86 -33.44
CA GLN A 428 -6.69 -11.59 -33.75
C GLN A 428 -7.58 -12.78 -33.42
N PHE A 429 -7.14 -14.00 -33.74
CA PHE A 429 -7.86 -15.22 -33.39
C PHE A 429 -8.02 -15.39 -31.87
N GLN A 430 -6.96 -15.14 -31.11
CA GLN A 430 -7.01 -15.15 -29.64
C GLN A 430 -7.98 -14.10 -29.09
N LYS A 431 -7.93 -12.87 -29.60
CA LYS A 431 -8.74 -11.75 -29.08
C LYS A 431 -10.24 -11.95 -29.33
N HIS A 432 -10.61 -12.37 -30.54
CA HIS A 432 -12.01 -12.42 -30.96
C HIS A 432 -12.66 -13.80 -30.78
N SER A 433 -11.85 -14.88 -30.74
CA SER A 433 -12.36 -16.23 -30.54
C SER A 433 -11.54 -17.00 -29.49
N ASN A 434 -11.37 -16.39 -28.32
CA ASN A 434 -10.54 -16.91 -27.23
C ASN A 434 -10.93 -18.33 -26.79
N THR A 435 -12.22 -18.66 -26.79
CA THR A 435 -12.67 -20.01 -26.38
C THR A 435 -12.23 -21.11 -27.34
N ALA A 436 -12.26 -20.83 -28.66
CA ALA A 436 -11.74 -21.72 -29.68
C ALA A 436 -10.20 -21.78 -29.64
N TYR A 437 -9.54 -20.63 -29.45
CA TYR A 437 -8.09 -20.52 -29.31
C TYR A 437 -7.56 -21.32 -28.11
N CYS A 438 -8.16 -21.17 -26.92
CA CYS A 438 -7.77 -21.90 -25.72
C CYS A 438 -7.96 -23.41 -25.88
N LYS A 439 -9.06 -23.85 -26.50
CA LYS A 439 -9.28 -25.27 -26.80
C LYS A 439 -8.20 -25.79 -27.75
N ALA A 440 -7.91 -25.08 -28.84
CA ALA A 440 -6.86 -25.44 -29.78
C ALA A 440 -5.46 -25.47 -29.13
N THR A 441 -5.19 -24.57 -28.19
CA THR A 441 -3.92 -24.52 -27.44
C THR A 441 -3.77 -25.74 -26.53
N ARG A 442 -4.83 -26.07 -25.77
CA ARG A 442 -4.80 -27.19 -24.84
C ARG A 442 -4.64 -28.54 -25.54
N GLU A 443 -5.27 -28.70 -26.70
CA GLU A 443 -5.22 -29.93 -27.50
C GLU A 443 -4.05 -29.92 -28.52
N LYS A 444 -3.17 -28.92 -28.49
CA LYS A 444 -2.02 -28.75 -29.41
C LYS A 444 -2.38 -28.68 -30.90
N TRP A 445 -3.58 -28.20 -31.23
CA TRP A 445 -4.02 -28.00 -32.63
C TRP A 445 -3.58 -26.66 -33.23
N LEU A 446 -3.05 -25.75 -32.41
CA LEU A 446 -2.85 -24.36 -32.77
C LEU A 446 -1.95 -24.17 -34.00
N ASP A 447 -0.86 -24.94 -34.11
CA ASP A 447 0.06 -24.81 -35.24
C ASP A 447 -0.53 -25.33 -36.55
N GLU A 448 -1.33 -26.39 -36.49
CA GLU A 448 -2.03 -26.93 -37.66
C GLU A 448 -3.14 -25.99 -38.13
N ILE A 449 -3.99 -25.50 -37.21
CA ILE A 449 -5.16 -24.69 -37.57
C ILE A 449 -4.81 -23.25 -37.94
N CYS A 450 -3.66 -22.75 -37.51
CA CYS A 450 -3.17 -21.39 -37.78
C CYS A 450 -1.95 -21.40 -38.70
N SER A 451 -1.80 -22.42 -39.55
CA SER A 451 -0.71 -22.54 -40.52
C SER A 451 -0.72 -21.41 -41.57
N HIS A 452 -1.89 -20.84 -41.88
CA HIS A 452 -2.06 -19.69 -42.77
C HIS A 452 -1.64 -18.35 -42.15
N MET A 453 -1.42 -18.28 -40.84
CA MET A 453 -1.14 -17.03 -40.12
C MET A 453 0.38 -16.81 -39.94
N ARG A 454 0.87 -15.61 -40.29
CA ARG A 454 2.32 -15.30 -40.21
C ARG A 454 2.85 -15.35 -38.75
N PRO A 455 4.01 -15.99 -38.49
CA PRO A 455 4.57 -16.09 -37.14
C PRO A 455 5.14 -14.77 -36.60
N LYS A 456 5.20 -14.64 -35.27
CA LYS A 456 5.75 -13.48 -34.55
C LYS A 456 7.25 -13.22 -34.82
N ASN A 457 8.01 -14.24 -35.24
CA ASN A 457 9.45 -14.18 -35.51
C ASN A 457 9.80 -14.08 -37.01
N TYR A 458 8.93 -13.46 -37.81
CA TYR A 458 9.17 -13.33 -39.26
C TYR A 458 10.41 -12.46 -39.60
N TRP A 459 10.72 -11.47 -38.77
CA TRP A 459 11.83 -10.53 -38.96
C TRP A 459 13.11 -11.04 -38.32
N THR A 460 13.84 -11.87 -39.06
CA THR A 460 15.18 -12.33 -38.68
C THR A 460 16.24 -11.28 -39.01
N LYS A 461 17.45 -11.45 -38.46
CA LYS A 461 18.57 -10.53 -38.71
C LYS A 461 18.89 -10.41 -40.21
N GLU A 462 18.84 -11.53 -40.92
CA GLU A 462 19.14 -11.63 -42.35
C GLU A 462 18.14 -10.82 -43.19
N LYS A 463 16.84 -10.99 -42.93
CA LYS A 463 15.78 -10.25 -43.64
C LYS A 463 15.81 -8.75 -43.35
N CYS A 464 16.15 -8.37 -42.12
CA CYS A 464 16.33 -6.97 -41.77
C CYS A 464 17.57 -6.36 -42.46
N ALA A 465 18.64 -7.15 -42.64
CA ALA A 465 19.86 -6.73 -43.32
C ALA A 465 19.65 -6.57 -44.84
N GLU A 466 18.92 -7.48 -45.50
CA GLU A 466 18.59 -7.38 -46.93
C GLU A 466 17.90 -6.05 -47.27
N ILE A 467 16.98 -5.61 -46.40
CA ILE A 467 16.26 -4.35 -46.58
C ILE A 467 17.18 -3.16 -46.24
N SER A 468 18.00 -3.25 -45.20
CA SER A 468 18.88 -2.14 -44.79
C SER A 468 19.95 -1.83 -45.83
N ILE A 469 20.45 -2.81 -46.57
CA ILE A 469 21.46 -2.62 -47.65
C ILE A 469 20.97 -1.65 -48.74
N GLN A 470 19.66 -1.54 -48.96
CA GLN A 470 19.08 -0.66 -49.97
C GLN A 470 19.19 0.84 -49.64
N PHE A 471 19.58 1.18 -48.40
CA PHE A 471 19.64 2.56 -47.92
C PHE A 471 21.08 2.99 -47.61
N LYS A 472 21.44 4.19 -48.04
CA LYS A 472 22.77 4.79 -47.78
C LYS A 472 22.82 5.58 -46.47
N LEU A 473 21.65 6.05 -46.01
CA LEU A 473 21.48 6.90 -44.82
C LEU A 473 20.57 6.22 -43.79
N LYS A 474 21.00 6.21 -42.52
CA LYS A 474 20.22 5.65 -41.40
C LYS A 474 18.89 6.39 -41.20
N SER A 475 18.84 7.69 -41.52
CA SER A 475 17.64 8.53 -41.47
C SER A 475 16.60 8.14 -42.53
N GLU A 476 17.02 7.80 -43.74
CA GLU A 476 16.14 7.32 -44.82
C GLU A 476 15.58 5.93 -44.53
N PHE A 477 16.44 5.02 -44.05
CA PHE A 477 16.02 3.67 -43.65
C PHE A 477 14.92 3.72 -42.57
N ARG A 478 15.10 4.58 -41.55
CA ARG A 478 14.11 4.80 -40.49
C ARG A 478 12.78 5.34 -41.02
N LYS A 479 12.80 6.25 -42.00
CA LYS A 479 11.58 6.87 -42.56
C LYS A 479 10.81 5.91 -43.46
N LYS A 480 11.50 5.17 -44.34
CA LYS A 480 10.86 4.28 -45.31
C LYS A 480 10.44 2.93 -44.72
N HIS A 481 11.22 2.39 -43.77
CA HIS A 481 10.91 1.10 -43.14
C HIS A 481 10.96 1.20 -41.59
N PRO A 482 10.06 1.97 -40.97
CA PRO A 482 10.07 2.20 -39.52
C PRO A 482 9.87 0.91 -38.71
N ASN A 483 9.08 -0.03 -39.21
CA ASN A 483 8.82 -1.30 -38.53
C ASN A 483 10.06 -2.21 -38.50
N VAL A 484 10.81 -2.27 -39.61
CA VAL A 484 12.06 -3.06 -39.71
C VAL A 484 13.14 -2.43 -38.83
N TYR A 485 13.27 -1.10 -38.88
CA TYR A 485 14.18 -0.34 -38.04
C TYR A 485 13.89 -0.56 -36.54
N ALA A 486 12.63 -0.47 -36.12
CA ALA A 486 12.23 -0.68 -34.73
C ALA A 486 12.48 -2.12 -34.27
N GLN A 487 12.22 -3.11 -35.12
CA GLN A 487 12.45 -4.52 -34.81
C GLN A 487 13.95 -4.83 -34.67
N ALA A 488 14.80 -4.28 -35.54
CA ALA A 488 16.25 -4.41 -35.44
C ALA A 488 16.82 -3.72 -34.19
N HIS A 489 16.23 -2.59 -33.78
CA HIS A 489 16.58 -1.90 -32.53
C HIS A 489 16.20 -2.73 -31.30
N GLN A 490 14.97 -3.26 -31.27
CA GLN A 490 14.47 -4.07 -30.15
C GLN A 490 15.24 -5.38 -29.96
N ASN A 491 15.70 -5.98 -31.05
CA ASN A 491 16.49 -7.21 -31.04
C ASN A 491 18.01 -6.98 -30.93
N GLY A 492 18.48 -5.73 -30.83
CA GLY A 492 19.88 -5.40 -30.55
C GLY A 492 20.87 -5.53 -31.71
N PHE A 493 20.42 -5.80 -32.95
CA PHE A 493 21.31 -5.94 -34.11
C PHE A 493 21.26 -4.75 -35.09
N LEU A 494 20.64 -3.64 -34.69
CA LEU A 494 20.49 -2.44 -35.54
C LEU A 494 21.82 -1.87 -36.03
N ASP A 495 22.81 -1.79 -35.16
CA ASP A 495 24.09 -1.17 -35.50
C ASP A 495 24.92 -2.05 -36.44
N GLU A 496 24.77 -3.38 -36.35
CA GLU A 496 25.37 -4.32 -37.30
C GLU A 496 24.77 -4.16 -38.70
N ILE A 497 23.44 -4.13 -38.82
CA ILE A 497 22.76 -4.01 -40.12
C ILE A 497 22.84 -2.60 -40.72
N CYS A 498 23.26 -1.60 -39.93
CA CYS A 498 23.41 -0.21 -40.38
C CYS A 498 24.89 0.23 -40.45
N SER A 499 25.84 -0.69 -40.27
CA SER A 499 27.28 -0.39 -40.23
C SER A 499 27.81 0.24 -41.53
N HIS A 500 27.19 -0.07 -42.67
CA HIS A 500 27.51 0.50 -43.98
C HIS A 500 26.94 1.91 -44.23
N MET A 501 26.08 2.42 -43.34
CA MET A 501 25.39 3.70 -43.51
C MET A 501 26.19 4.85 -42.87
N LYS A 502 26.41 5.94 -43.62
CA LYS A 502 27.15 7.11 -43.10
C LYS A 502 26.31 7.87 -42.05
N PRO A 503 26.89 8.25 -40.89
CA PRO A 503 26.20 9.08 -39.91
C PRO A 503 26.14 10.55 -40.35
N GLU A 504 24.96 11.18 -40.24
CA GLU A 504 24.84 12.65 -40.27
C GLU A 504 25.37 13.24 -38.95
N LYS A 505 26.69 13.38 -38.81
CA LYS A 505 27.25 14.24 -37.75
C LYS A 505 27.73 15.55 -38.36
N ARG A 506 27.16 16.66 -37.90
CA ARG A 506 27.69 18.00 -38.20
C ARG A 506 29.04 18.15 -37.47
N PRO A 507 30.06 18.81 -38.08
CA PRO A 507 31.36 19.02 -37.44
C PRO A 507 31.25 19.71 -36.08
N ALA A 508 32.22 19.49 -35.19
CA ALA A 508 32.35 20.29 -33.98
C ALA A 508 32.48 21.78 -34.35
N ASN A 509 31.82 22.67 -33.61
CA ASN A 509 31.74 24.11 -33.87
C ASN A 509 31.05 24.52 -35.20
N TYR A 510 30.18 23.66 -35.75
CA TYR A 510 29.38 24.00 -36.94
C TYR A 510 28.51 25.28 -36.77
N TRP A 511 28.04 25.55 -35.55
CA TRP A 511 27.21 26.71 -35.25
C TRP A 511 28.03 27.98 -34.99
N THR A 512 28.57 28.56 -36.07
CA THR A 512 29.15 29.92 -36.08
C THR A 512 28.06 30.99 -36.19
N LYS A 513 28.39 32.26 -35.90
CA LYS A 513 27.46 33.39 -36.11
C LYS A 513 26.90 33.40 -37.55
N GLU A 514 27.73 33.19 -38.58
CA GLU A 514 27.24 33.20 -39.97
C GLU A 514 26.32 32.01 -40.27
N ASN A 515 26.63 30.82 -39.76
CA ASN A 515 25.81 29.63 -39.98
C ASN A 515 24.48 29.71 -39.24
N ILE A 516 24.44 30.38 -38.08
CA ILE A 516 23.19 30.66 -37.36
C ILE A 516 22.35 31.68 -38.14
N ILE A 517 22.94 32.77 -38.66
CA ILE A 517 22.22 33.75 -39.51
C ILE A 517 21.62 33.06 -40.75
N LYS A 518 22.42 32.28 -41.49
CA LYS A 518 21.96 31.53 -42.67
C LYS A 518 20.85 30.52 -42.36
N GLU A 519 20.80 30.02 -41.12
CA GLU A 519 19.75 29.12 -40.68
C GLU A 519 18.49 29.89 -40.25
N MET A 520 18.65 31.06 -39.62
CA MET A 520 17.55 31.94 -39.21
C MET A 520 16.77 32.49 -40.41
N THR A 521 17.44 32.85 -41.51
CA THR A 521 16.78 33.37 -42.74
C THR A 521 15.80 32.38 -43.39
N LYS A 522 15.89 31.09 -43.05
CA LYS A 522 14.97 30.05 -43.56
C LYS A 522 13.59 30.10 -42.91
N TYR A 523 13.42 30.82 -41.81
CA TYR A 523 12.20 30.81 -41.00
C TYR A 523 11.66 32.22 -40.81
N LYS A 524 10.38 32.42 -41.12
CA LYS A 524 9.73 33.74 -41.01
C LYS A 524 9.47 34.19 -39.57
N THR A 525 9.41 33.25 -38.61
CA THR A 525 9.09 33.56 -37.21
C THR A 525 10.10 32.91 -36.25
N ARG A 526 10.32 33.57 -35.11
CA ARG A 526 11.17 33.03 -34.02
C ARG A 526 10.66 31.68 -33.51
N SER A 527 9.34 31.49 -33.48
CA SER A 527 8.72 30.23 -33.04
C SER A 527 9.08 29.07 -33.96
N ASP A 528 8.99 29.28 -35.28
CA ASP A 528 9.30 28.26 -36.28
C ASP A 528 10.78 27.88 -36.30
N PHE A 529 11.67 28.87 -36.13
CA PHE A 529 13.10 28.63 -35.98
C PHE A 529 13.41 27.79 -34.72
N ASN A 530 12.83 28.12 -33.58
CA ASN A 530 13.05 27.40 -32.33
C ASN A 530 12.56 25.93 -32.41
N LYS A 531 11.45 25.70 -33.10
CA LYS A 531 10.85 24.37 -33.24
C LYS A 531 11.65 23.48 -34.19
N ASN A 532 12.16 24.02 -35.29
CA ASN A 532 12.75 23.23 -36.38
C ASN A 532 14.29 23.24 -36.37
N SER A 533 14.94 24.27 -35.81
CA SER A 533 16.40 24.38 -35.67
C SER A 533 16.82 24.66 -34.21
N GLY A 534 16.26 23.89 -33.28
CA GLY A 534 16.50 24.05 -31.83
C GLY A 534 17.97 23.98 -31.39
N GLY A 535 18.83 23.25 -32.12
CA GLY A 535 20.28 23.21 -31.85
C GLY A 535 20.98 24.54 -32.14
N ALA A 536 20.59 25.24 -33.22
CA ALA A 536 21.10 26.57 -33.53
C ALA A 536 20.60 27.61 -32.51
N ALA A 537 19.32 27.51 -32.14
CA ALA A 537 18.70 28.38 -31.15
C ALA A 537 19.35 28.26 -29.76
N LEU A 538 19.70 27.05 -29.33
CA LEU A 538 20.40 26.79 -28.06
C LEU A 538 21.79 27.44 -28.03
N VAL A 539 22.58 27.29 -29.11
CA VAL A 539 23.91 27.90 -29.20
C VAL A 539 23.80 29.43 -29.23
N ALA A 540 22.88 29.97 -30.03
CA ALA A 540 22.66 31.41 -30.12
C ALA A 540 22.24 32.03 -28.77
N ARG A 541 21.43 31.35 -27.95
CA ARG A 541 21.08 31.80 -26.60
C ARG A 541 22.23 31.63 -25.60
N GLY A 542 22.98 30.53 -25.71
CA GLY A 542 24.10 30.25 -24.81
C GLY A 542 25.23 31.27 -24.89
N TYR A 543 25.40 31.92 -26.05
CA TYR A 543 26.39 32.99 -26.27
C TYR A 543 25.76 34.40 -26.34
N ASP A 544 24.48 34.57 -25.99
CA ASP A 544 23.76 35.85 -26.05
C ASP A 544 23.70 36.51 -27.45
N TRP A 545 23.81 35.72 -28.51
CA TRP A 545 23.72 36.18 -29.89
C TRP A 545 22.29 36.15 -30.45
N TYR A 546 21.32 35.64 -29.69
CA TYR A 546 20.02 35.26 -30.22
C TYR A 546 19.24 36.44 -30.83
N ASP A 547 19.14 37.56 -30.12
CA ASP A 547 18.41 38.74 -30.60
C ASP A 547 19.22 39.51 -31.66
N GLU A 548 20.52 39.70 -31.44
CA GLU A 548 21.45 40.36 -32.38
C GLU A 548 21.43 39.69 -33.77
N LEU A 549 21.60 38.36 -33.82
CA LEU A 549 21.62 37.62 -35.09
C LEU A 549 20.23 37.52 -35.74
N TRP A 550 19.16 37.51 -34.93
CA TRP A 550 17.79 37.48 -35.46
C TRP A 550 17.47 38.77 -36.20
N GLU A 551 17.84 39.92 -35.63
CA GLU A 551 17.70 41.23 -36.28
C GLU A 551 18.56 41.31 -37.53
N LEU A 552 19.82 40.87 -37.47
CA LEU A 552 20.70 40.85 -38.66
C LEU A 552 20.16 39.95 -39.78
N ALA A 553 19.54 38.81 -39.45
CA ALA A 553 18.97 37.90 -40.43
C ALA A 553 17.67 38.42 -41.09
N HIS A 554 16.97 39.36 -40.45
CA HIS A 554 15.66 39.87 -40.88
C HIS A 554 15.61 41.39 -40.97
N LYS A 555 16.76 42.05 -41.13
CA LYS A 555 16.81 43.49 -41.42
C LYS A 555 16.02 43.75 -42.70
N VAL A 556 15.02 44.61 -42.57
CA VAL A 556 14.19 45.13 -43.65
C VAL A 556 15.06 46.14 -44.42
N ASP A 557 15.32 45.88 -45.70
CA ASP A 557 15.69 46.94 -46.65
C ASP A 557 14.46 47.82 -46.94
#